data_AF-A0A0G0NCU5-F1
#
_entry.id   AF-A0A0G0NCU5-F1
#
_cell.length_a   1.000
_cell.length_b   1.000
_cell.length_c   1.000
_cell.angle_alpha   90.00
_cell.angle_beta   90.00
_cell.angle_gamma   90.00
#
_symmetry.space_group_name_H-M   'P 1'
#
loop_
_entity.id
_entity.type
_entity.pdbx_description
1 polymer ?
#
loop_
_entity_poly.entity_id
_entity_poly.type
_entity_poly.pdbx_seq_one_letter_code
_entity_poly.pdbx_strand_id
1 'polypeptide(L)'
;MVALVIAQTLAKKYDFSKAKLFDLAFWLIIFGIIGARLYHIGLEYHYYLTNPIAMFKIWQGGLAIHGGVLAGIIVVWYFTRQYKYNFWLVTSLIVPGLALAQAIGRWGNYFNQELFGLPTALPWGIPIATFNRLIPYLSENYFHPTFLYESLGSLCLTVILLALHYFYKTKNEFKYLLITLSYLIGYSILRFSLEFIRLDPTPLVAGLRWPQWMSLLITVASFVYLVYYKLIQNKKTKSI
;
A
#
# COMPACT_ATOMS: atom_id res chain seq x y z
N MET A 1 4.92 14.62 3.33
CA MET A 1 4.60 15.97 2.78
C MET A 1 4.10 15.92 1.34
N VAL A 2 4.83 15.34 0.37
CA VAL A 2 4.40 15.30 -1.06
C VAL A 2 3.04 14.62 -1.28
N ALA A 3 2.79 13.46 -0.65
CA ALA A 3 1.50 12.78 -0.72
C ALA A 3 0.32 13.67 -0.27
N LEU A 4 0.53 14.52 0.74
CA LEU A 4 -0.48 15.44 1.23
C LEU A 4 -0.73 16.59 0.25
N VAL A 5 0.31 17.11 -0.40
CA VAL A 5 0.19 18.13 -1.45
C VAL A 5 -0.62 17.61 -2.64
N ILE A 6 -0.40 16.35 -3.04
CA ILE A 6 -1.20 15.69 -4.07
C ILE A 6 -2.67 15.63 -3.65
N ALA A 7 -2.94 15.09 -2.46
CA ALA A 7 -4.30 14.97 -1.95
C ALA A 7 -5.00 16.33 -1.83
N GLN A 8 -4.29 17.39 -1.44
CA GLN A 8 -4.82 18.76 -1.38
C GLN A 8 -5.16 19.32 -2.77
N THR A 9 -4.31 19.05 -3.75
CA THR A 9 -4.53 19.49 -5.13
C THR A 9 -5.77 18.82 -5.70
N LEU A 10 -5.95 17.53 -5.44
CA LEU A 10 -7.13 16.78 -5.82
C LEU A 10 -8.37 17.24 -5.04
N ALA A 11 -8.25 17.49 -3.73
CA ALA A 11 -9.35 17.91 -2.87
C ALA A 11 -10.06 19.18 -3.37
N LYS A 12 -9.30 20.14 -3.96
CA LYS A 12 -9.87 21.35 -4.59
C LYS A 12 -10.90 21.02 -5.67
N LYS A 13 -10.69 19.96 -6.44
CA LYS A 13 -11.62 19.55 -7.51
C LYS A 13 -12.95 19.05 -6.96
N TYR A 14 -12.96 18.51 -5.74
CA TYR A 14 -14.11 17.86 -5.13
C TYR A 14 -14.77 18.67 -4.00
N ASP A 15 -14.40 19.95 -3.87
CA ASP A 15 -14.83 20.83 -2.76
C ASP A 15 -14.58 20.22 -1.37
N PHE A 16 -13.54 19.40 -1.26
CA PHE A 16 -13.17 18.76 0.00
C PHE A 16 -12.33 19.72 0.84
N SER A 17 -12.69 19.88 2.12
CA SER A 17 -12.03 20.84 3.01
C SER A 17 -10.56 20.48 3.22
N LYS A 18 -9.66 21.43 2.95
CA LYS A 18 -8.22 21.27 3.22
C LYS A 18 -7.95 21.01 4.70
N ALA A 19 -8.63 21.73 5.60
CA ALA A 19 -8.49 21.52 7.05
C ALA A 19 -8.87 20.07 7.42
N LYS A 20 -9.97 19.55 6.86
CA LYS A 20 -10.38 18.17 7.09
C LYS A 20 -9.40 17.14 6.52
N LEU A 21 -8.74 17.45 5.42
CA LEU A 21 -7.69 16.60 4.88
C LEU A 21 -6.45 16.56 5.80
N PHE A 22 -6.07 17.70 6.38
CA PHE A 22 -5.01 17.76 7.39
C PHE A 22 -5.39 17.01 8.66
N ASP A 23 -6.61 17.21 9.18
CA ASP A 23 -7.14 16.47 10.33
C ASP A 23 -7.03 14.96 10.07
N LEU A 24 -7.48 14.51 8.90
CA LEU A 24 -7.41 13.09 8.52
C LEU A 24 -5.96 12.58 8.43
N ALA A 25 -5.06 13.34 7.79
CA ALA A 25 -3.66 12.96 7.68
C ALA A 25 -2.99 12.82 9.05
N PHE A 26 -3.29 13.74 9.98
CA PHE A 26 -2.80 13.68 11.35
C PHE A 26 -3.25 12.41 12.07
N TRP A 27 -4.55 12.10 12.01
CA TRP A 27 -5.09 10.89 12.61
C TRP A 27 -4.56 9.61 11.97
N LEU A 28 -4.38 9.59 10.65
CA LEU A 28 -3.80 8.44 9.93
C LEU A 28 -2.37 8.16 10.36
N ILE A 29 -1.55 9.18 10.59
CA ILE A 29 -0.17 8.99 11.05
C ILE A 29 -0.16 8.40 12.46
N ILE A 30 -0.92 8.99 13.40
CA ILE A 30 -0.96 8.56 14.79
C ILE A 30 -1.46 7.13 14.91
N PHE A 31 -2.66 6.86 14.40
CA PHE A 31 -3.26 5.54 14.51
C PHE A 31 -2.59 4.51 13.61
N GLY A 32 -1.95 4.92 12.51
CA GLY A 32 -1.12 4.04 11.70
C GLY A 32 0.07 3.49 12.48
N ILE A 33 0.78 4.34 13.22
CA ILE A 33 1.90 3.93 14.08
C ILE A 33 1.39 3.05 15.23
N ILE A 34 0.33 3.47 15.92
CA ILE A 34 -0.27 2.70 17.02
C ILE A 34 -0.72 1.32 16.54
N GLY A 35 -1.46 1.26 15.42
CA GLY A 35 -1.94 0.02 14.84
C GLY A 35 -0.80 -0.91 14.44
N ALA A 36 0.23 -0.36 13.77
CA ALA A 36 1.40 -1.14 13.38
C ALA A 36 2.14 -1.73 14.60
N ARG A 37 2.22 -0.98 15.70
CA ARG A 37 2.83 -1.44 16.94
C ARG A 37 2.00 -2.50 17.63
N LEU A 38 0.70 -2.28 17.81
CA LEU A 38 -0.21 -3.24 18.46
C LEU A 38 -0.24 -4.57 17.72
N TYR A 39 -0.25 -4.55 16.39
CA TYR A 39 -0.22 -5.76 15.59
C TYR A 39 1.10 -6.52 15.77
N HIS A 40 2.24 -5.82 15.78
CA HIS A 40 3.54 -6.44 16.05
C HIS A 40 3.61 -7.03 17.47
N ILE A 41 3.04 -6.36 18.47
CA ILE A 41 2.95 -6.88 19.84
C ILE A 41 2.13 -8.18 19.87
N GLY A 42 1.05 -8.26 19.10
CA GLY A 42 0.26 -9.49 18.97
C GLY A 42 1.03 -10.64 18.33
N LEU A 43 1.83 -10.38 17.30
CA LEU A 43 2.68 -11.40 16.66
C LEU A 43 3.77 -11.93 17.60
N GLU A 44 4.40 -11.02 18.35
CA GLU A 44 5.51 -11.34 19.26
C GLU A 44 5.06 -11.35 20.73
N TYR A 45 3.84 -11.82 21.00
CA TYR A 45 3.19 -11.69 22.32
C TYR A 45 4.03 -12.27 23.47
N HIS A 46 4.68 -13.42 23.26
CA HIS A 46 5.56 -14.04 24.26
C HIS A 46 6.76 -13.17 24.65
N TYR A 47 7.35 -12.45 23.70
CA TYR A 47 8.46 -11.52 23.97
C TYR A 47 8.01 -10.35 24.84
N TYR A 48 6.83 -9.79 24.59
CA TYR A 48 6.34 -8.64 25.34
C TYR A 48 5.79 -8.99 26.73
N LEU A 49 5.37 -10.24 26.97
CA LEU A 49 5.06 -10.72 28.31
C LEU A 49 6.28 -10.67 29.26
N THR A 50 7.46 -10.97 28.73
CA THR A 50 8.71 -10.92 29.49
C THR A 50 9.35 -9.53 29.50
N ASN A 51 8.99 -8.66 28.54
CA ASN A 51 9.54 -7.31 28.38
C ASN A 51 8.44 -6.25 28.16
N PRO A 52 7.56 -5.98 29.14
CA PRO A 52 6.39 -5.11 28.94
C PRO A 52 6.76 -3.68 28.57
N ILE A 53 7.84 -3.13 29.13
CA ILE A 53 8.32 -1.77 28.80
C ILE A 53 8.73 -1.67 27.32
N ALA A 54 9.15 -2.77 26.69
CA ALA A 54 9.52 -2.77 25.28
C ALA A 54 8.33 -2.40 24.39
N MET A 55 7.08 -2.60 24.81
CA MET A 55 5.89 -2.24 24.02
C MET A 55 5.89 -0.76 23.58
N PHE A 56 6.43 0.14 24.39
CA PHE A 56 6.47 1.58 24.12
C PHE A 56 7.69 2.03 23.30
N LYS A 57 8.71 1.17 23.14
CA LYS A 57 9.97 1.50 22.47
C LYS A 57 9.86 1.41 20.94
N ILE A 58 9.01 2.26 20.35
CA ILE A 58 8.76 2.27 18.89
C ILE A 58 10.01 2.63 18.06
N TRP A 59 10.99 3.32 18.66
CA TRP A 59 12.26 3.66 18.01
C TRP A 59 13.21 2.48 17.86
N GLN A 60 12.93 1.35 18.54
CA GLN A 60 13.69 0.11 18.35
C GLN A 60 13.13 -0.75 17.20
N GLY A 61 12.22 -0.20 16.39
CA GLY A 61 11.54 -0.93 15.33
C GLY A 61 10.34 -1.73 15.86
N GLY A 62 10.00 -2.83 15.17
CA GLY A 62 8.84 -3.66 15.50
C GLY A 62 7.51 -2.99 15.16
N LEU A 63 7.36 -2.61 13.89
CA LEU A 63 6.13 -2.06 13.34
C LEU A 63 5.64 -2.97 12.21
N ALA A 64 4.50 -3.62 12.40
CA ALA A 64 3.92 -4.50 11.40
C ALA A 64 2.98 -3.72 10.48
N ILE A 65 3.30 -3.69 9.18
CA ILE A 65 2.52 -2.93 8.19
C ILE A 65 1.03 -3.29 8.17
N HIS A 66 0.68 -4.56 8.41
CA HIS A 66 -0.70 -5.05 8.47
C HIS A 66 -1.54 -4.29 9.51
N GLY A 67 -0.95 -4.03 10.68
CA GLY A 67 -1.60 -3.25 11.74
C GLY A 67 -1.82 -1.79 11.36
N GLY A 68 -0.83 -1.18 10.70
CA GLY A 68 -0.93 0.20 10.23
C GLY A 68 -2.00 0.37 9.15
N VAL A 69 -2.09 -0.58 8.21
CA VAL A 69 -3.13 -0.59 7.17
C VAL A 69 -4.52 -0.78 7.78
N LEU A 70 -4.69 -1.73 8.70
CA LEU A 70 -5.97 -1.99 9.35
C LEU A 70 -6.45 -0.76 10.14
N ALA A 71 -5.58 -0.17 10.96
CA ALA A 71 -5.89 1.03 11.70
C ALA A 71 -6.20 2.22 10.77
N GLY A 72 -5.47 2.37 9.68
CA GLY A 72 -5.74 3.38 8.65
C GLY A 72 -7.14 3.24 8.04
N ILE A 73 -7.56 2.03 7.69
CA ILE A 73 -8.91 1.77 7.16
C ILE A 73 -9.98 2.14 8.19
N ILE A 74 -9.79 1.76 9.46
CA ILE A 74 -10.71 2.09 10.55
C ILE A 74 -10.83 3.61 10.73
N VAL A 75 -9.70 4.33 10.69
CA VAL A 75 -9.67 5.80 10.78
C VAL A 75 -10.44 6.44 9.63
N VAL A 76 -10.19 6.03 8.37
CA VAL A 76 -10.92 6.59 7.22
C VAL A 76 -12.42 6.29 7.34
N TRP A 77 -12.78 5.07 7.72
CA TRP A 77 -14.18 4.68 7.91
C TRP A 77 -14.87 5.51 8.99
N TYR A 78 -14.25 5.65 10.17
CA TYR A 78 -14.79 6.46 11.27
C TYR A 78 -14.89 7.94 10.87
N PHE A 79 -13.83 8.48 10.26
CA PHE A 79 -13.78 9.87 9.81
C PHE A 79 -14.89 10.19 8.80
N THR A 80 -15.07 9.33 7.80
CA THR A 80 -16.11 9.52 6.77
C THR A 80 -17.52 9.47 7.35
N ARG A 81 -17.76 8.63 8.36
CA ARG A 81 -19.03 8.60 9.10
C ARG A 81 -19.26 9.86 9.93
N GLN A 82 -18.26 10.27 10.71
CA GLN A 82 -18.35 11.43 11.60
C GLN A 82 -18.63 12.72 10.83
N TYR A 83 -17.96 12.90 9.69
CA TYR A 83 -18.08 14.12 8.88
C TYR A 83 -19.02 13.98 7.68
N LYS A 84 -19.75 12.87 7.57
CA LYS A 84 -20.72 12.58 6.50
C LYS A 84 -20.12 12.70 5.08
N TYR A 85 -18.84 12.38 4.95
CA TYR A 85 -18.17 12.32 3.64
C TYR A 85 -18.38 10.96 2.99
N ASN A 86 -18.39 10.93 1.66
CA ASN A 86 -18.38 9.69 0.91
C ASN A 86 -17.04 8.95 1.10
N PHE A 87 -17.09 7.69 1.54
CA PHE A 87 -15.90 6.88 1.79
C PHE A 87 -15.03 6.70 0.53
N TRP A 88 -15.66 6.45 -0.62
CA TRP A 88 -14.95 6.28 -1.88
C TRP A 88 -14.27 7.57 -2.33
N LEU A 89 -14.93 8.72 -2.13
CA LEU A 89 -14.30 10.02 -2.39
C LEU A 89 -13.02 10.16 -1.57
N VAL A 90 -13.09 9.97 -0.25
CA VAL A 90 -11.93 10.16 0.64
C VAL A 90 -10.80 9.19 0.29
N THR A 91 -11.10 7.90 0.07
CA THR A 91 -10.08 6.92 -0.34
C THR A 91 -9.47 7.24 -1.71
N SER A 92 -10.27 7.71 -2.67
CA SER A 92 -9.76 8.11 -4.00
C SER A 92 -8.74 9.25 -3.91
N LEU A 93 -8.90 10.18 -2.95
CA LEU A 93 -7.94 11.27 -2.71
C LEU A 93 -6.63 10.79 -2.09
N ILE A 94 -6.66 9.69 -1.34
CA ILE A 94 -5.51 9.17 -0.58
C ILE A 94 -4.65 8.25 -1.44
N VAL A 95 -5.26 7.38 -2.26
CA VAL A 95 -4.53 6.31 -2.97
C VAL A 95 -3.40 6.77 -3.90
N PRO A 96 -3.46 7.94 -4.61
CA PRO A 96 -2.33 8.39 -5.42
C PRO A 96 -1.13 8.78 -4.55
N GLY A 97 -1.40 9.42 -3.41
CA GLY A 97 -0.38 9.76 -2.41
C GLY A 97 0.18 8.52 -1.71
N LEU A 98 -0.64 7.50 -1.49
CA LEU A 98 -0.22 6.21 -0.94
C LEU A 98 0.71 5.47 -1.90
N ALA A 99 0.35 5.36 -3.18
CA ALA A 99 1.20 4.78 -4.21
C ALA A 99 2.55 5.52 -4.31
N LEU A 100 2.55 6.85 -4.20
CA LEU A 100 3.78 7.63 -4.22
C LEU A 100 4.63 7.38 -2.96
N ALA A 101 3.98 7.30 -1.80
CA ALA A 101 4.67 6.99 -0.55
C ALA A 101 5.32 5.59 -0.60
N GLN A 102 4.67 4.61 -1.23
CA GLN A 102 5.27 3.30 -1.50
C GLN A 102 6.48 3.43 -2.44
N ALA A 103 6.34 4.18 -3.54
CA ALA A 103 7.44 4.38 -4.49
C ALA A 103 8.69 4.96 -3.82
N ILE A 104 8.52 5.96 -2.95
CA ILE A 104 9.61 6.59 -2.20
C ILE A 104 10.12 5.66 -1.09
N GLY A 105 9.23 5.02 -0.34
CA GLY A 105 9.58 4.17 0.80
C GLY A 105 10.48 2.99 0.41
N ARG A 106 10.35 2.48 -0.82
CA ARG A 106 11.20 1.39 -1.34
C ARG A 106 12.68 1.74 -1.40
N TRP A 107 13.04 3.01 -1.51
CA TRP A 107 14.44 3.42 -1.48
C TRP A 107 15.11 3.13 -0.13
N GLY A 108 14.35 3.07 0.96
CA GLY A 108 14.87 2.59 2.25
C GLY A 108 15.44 1.18 2.14
N ASN A 109 14.81 0.31 1.34
CA ASN A 109 15.28 -1.07 1.16
C ASN A 109 16.63 -1.13 0.43
N TYR A 110 16.90 -0.20 -0.50
CA TYR A 110 18.20 -0.10 -1.17
C TYR A 110 19.31 0.28 -0.18
N PHE A 111 19.10 1.32 0.62
CA PHE A 111 20.09 1.77 1.60
C PHE A 111 20.31 0.75 2.73
N ASN A 112 19.24 0.07 3.16
CA ASN A 112 19.30 -1.01 4.14
C ASN A 112 19.84 -2.33 3.56
N GLN A 113 19.96 -2.43 2.23
CA GLN A 113 20.28 -3.66 1.51
C GLN A 113 19.39 -4.86 1.90
N GLU A 114 18.08 -4.62 1.96
CA GLU A 114 17.08 -5.63 2.31
C GLU A 114 16.08 -5.85 1.16
N LEU A 115 15.38 -6.97 1.21
CA LEU A 115 14.28 -7.31 0.27
C LEU A 115 14.68 -7.33 -1.22
N PHE A 116 15.96 -7.55 -1.55
CA PHE A 116 16.47 -7.69 -2.91
C PHE A 116 16.00 -9.00 -3.59
N GLY A 117 16.18 -9.07 -4.91
CA GLY A 117 15.73 -10.20 -5.72
C GLY A 117 16.78 -11.29 -5.93
N LEU A 118 16.50 -12.22 -6.84
CA LEU A 118 17.39 -13.28 -7.28
C LEU A 118 18.72 -12.74 -7.83
N PRO A 119 19.81 -13.54 -7.77
CA PRO A 119 21.07 -13.23 -8.46
C PRO A 119 20.84 -12.90 -9.93
N THR A 120 21.60 -11.95 -10.47
CA THR A 120 21.42 -11.52 -11.86
C THR A 120 22.74 -11.05 -12.48
N ALA A 121 22.91 -11.34 -13.77
CA ALA A 121 24.02 -10.84 -14.59
C ALA A 121 23.65 -9.59 -15.41
N LEU A 122 22.44 -9.06 -15.22
CA LEU A 122 21.97 -7.89 -15.96
C LEU A 122 22.75 -6.63 -15.56
N PRO A 123 22.95 -5.66 -16.47
CA PRO A 123 23.82 -4.51 -16.23
C PRO A 123 23.29 -3.53 -15.18
N TRP A 124 22.03 -3.65 -14.76
CA TRP A 124 21.43 -2.87 -13.67
C TRP A 124 21.30 -3.66 -12.36
N GLY A 125 21.95 -4.82 -12.25
CA GLY A 125 22.07 -5.54 -10.98
C GLY A 125 22.77 -4.69 -9.93
N ILE A 126 22.31 -4.77 -8.68
CA ILE A 126 22.91 -4.01 -7.57
C ILE A 126 23.80 -4.92 -6.72
N PRO A 127 24.94 -4.42 -6.23
CA PRO A 127 25.76 -5.17 -5.29
C PRO A 127 25.09 -5.22 -3.92
N ILE A 128 25.14 -6.40 -3.30
CA ILE A 128 24.69 -6.61 -1.91
C ILE A 128 25.90 -7.04 -1.09
N ALA A 129 26.10 -6.46 0.09
CA ALA A 129 27.21 -6.82 0.97
C ALA A 129 27.04 -8.24 1.51
N THR A 130 28.15 -8.98 1.64
CA THR A 130 28.14 -10.41 1.99
C THR A 130 27.34 -10.72 3.27
N PHE A 131 27.39 -9.84 4.27
CA PHE A 131 26.67 -10.01 5.54
C PHE A 131 25.14 -9.88 5.42
N ASN A 132 24.64 -9.28 4.33
CA ASN A 132 23.21 -9.16 4.04
C ASN A 132 22.70 -10.23 3.06
N ARG A 133 23.60 -11.05 2.47
CA ARG A 133 23.22 -12.10 1.53
C ARG A 133 22.66 -13.31 2.28
N LEU A 134 21.69 -14.00 1.68
CA LEU A 134 21.23 -15.29 2.20
C LEU A 134 22.31 -16.36 1.96
N ILE A 135 22.37 -17.34 2.86
CA ILE A 135 23.38 -18.44 2.84
C ILE A 135 23.53 -19.09 1.44
N PRO A 136 22.45 -19.40 0.69
CA PRO A 136 22.59 -20.03 -0.63
C PRO A 136 23.24 -19.13 -1.70
N TYR A 137 23.35 -17.82 -1.47
CA TYR A 137 23.79 -16.84 -2.46
C TYR A 137 25.02 -16.04 -2.01
N LEU A 138 25.84 -16.59 -1.09
CA LEU A 138 27.03 -15.90 -0.59
C LEU A 138 28.08 -15.62 -1.69
N SER A 139 28.19 -16.51 -2.67
CA SER A 139 29.09 -16.39 -3.84
C SER A 139 28.62 -15.39 -4.88
N GLU A 140 27.36 -14.96 -4.82
CA GLU A 140 26.75 -14.08 -5.82
C GLU A 140 27.03 -12.61 -5.50
N ASN A 141 27.38 -11.83 -6.52
CA ASN A 141 27.79 -10.44 -6.33
C ASN A 141 26.67 -9.43 -6.65
N TYR A 142 25.80 -9.76 -7.59
CA TYR A 142 24.78 -8.84 -8.10
C TYR A 142 23.38 -9.47 -8.04
N PHE A 143 22.41 -8.66 -7.63
CA PHE A 143 21.04 -9.09 -7.42
C PHE A 143 20.07 -8.14 -8.12
N HIS A 144 18.89 -8.67 -8.48
CA HIS A 144 17.82 -7.86 -9.04
C HIS A 144 17.41 -6.75 -8.05
N PRO A 145 17.35 -5.47 -8.49
CA PRO A 145 16.91 -4.36 -7.66
C PRO A 145 15.38 -4.33 -7.57
N THR A 146 14.79 -5.28 -6.84
CA THR A 146 13.34 -5.35 -6.59
C THR A 146 12.78 -4.06 -6.00
N PHE A 147 13.56 -3.34 -5.18
CA PHE A 147 13.18 -2.02 -4.67
C PHE A 147 12.89 -1.03 -5.81
N LEU A 148 13.71 -1.04 -6.86
CA LEU A 148 13.60 -0.14 -8.01
C LEU A 148 12.41 -0.55 -8.87
N TYR A 149 12.24 -1.84 -9.11
CA TYR A 149 11.09 -2.36 -9.87
C TYR A 149 9.77 -1.99 -9.18
N GLU A 150 9.70 -2.16 -7.86
CA GLU A 150 8.52 -1.77 -7.08
C GLU A 150 8.35 -0.25 -7.04
N SER A 151 9.44 0.50 -6.89
CA SER A 151 9.42 1.97 -6.90
C SER A 151 8.86 2.53 -8.22
N LEU A 152 9.36 2.03 -9.35
CA LEU A 152 8.90 2.44 -10.69
C LEU A 152 7.46 2.00 -10.95
N GLY A 153 7.09 0.77 -10.55
CA GLY A 153 5.72 0.29 -10.68
C GLY A 153 4.73 1.12 -9.85
N SER A 154 5.08 1.45 -8.61
CA SER A 154 4.28 2.32 -7.74
C SER A 154 4.21 3.76 -8.27
N LEU A 155 5.28 4.29 -8.85
CA LEU A 155 5.27 5.61 -9.49
C LEU A 155 4.37 5.63 -10.73
N CYS A 156 4.46 4.60 -11.59
CA CYS A 156 3.57 4.41 -12.73
C CYS A 156 2.11 4.37 -12.26
N LEU A 157 1.83 3.62 -11.18
CA LEU A 157 0.50 3.57 -10.58
C LEU A 157 0.04 4.95 -10.08
N THR A 158 0.90 5.74 -9.43
CA THR A 158 0.58 7.13 -9.06
C THR A 158 0.18 7.94 -10.29
N VAL A 159 0.94 7.87 -11.39
CA VAL A 159 0.63 8.61 -12.62
C VAL A 159 -0.72 8.17 -13.20
N ILE A 160 -0.99 6.86 -13.25
CA ILE A 160 -2.29 6.33 -13.71
C ILE A 160 -3.43 6.87 -12.86
N LEU A 161 -3.31 6.85 -11.53
CA LEU A 161 -4.36 7.32 -10.62
C LEU A 161 -4.60 8.83 -10.75
N LEU A 162 -3.53 9.62 -10.91
CA LEU A 162 -3.64 11.06 -11.19
C LEU A 162 -4.30 11.34 -12.55
N ALA A 163 -3.96 10.55 -13.57
CA ALA A 163 -4.58 10.64 -14.88
C ALA A 163 -6.08 10.32 -14.81
N LEU A 164 -6.49 9.29 -14.06
CA LEU A 164 -7.91 8.98 -13.84
C LEU A 164 -8.64 10.15 -13.17
N HIS A 165 -8.03 10.78 -12.15
CA HIS A 165 -8.58 12.00 -11.56
C HIS A 165 -8.66 13.14 -12.57
N TYR A 166 -7.68 13.31 -13.45
CA TYR A 166 -7.69 14.37 -14.47
C TYR A 166 -8.84 14.15 -15.48
N PHE A 167 -8.95 12.95 -16.04
CA PHE A 167 -9.94 12.62 -17.08
C PHE A 167 -11.39 12.56 -16.56
N TYR A 168 -11.62 12.14 -15.31
CA TYR A 168 -12.96 12.10 -14.74
C TYR A 168 -13.40 13.46 -14.23
N LYS A 169 -14.07 14.24 -15.08
CA LYS A 169 -14.61 15.57 -14.75
C LYS A 169 -15.83 15.51 -13.84
N THR A 170 -16.61 14.43 -13.87
CA THR A 170 -17.85 14.31 -13.11
C THR A 170 -17.62 13.81 -11.69
N LYS A 171 -18.33 14.42 -10.73
CA LYS A 171 -18.36 14.01 -9.33
C LYS A 171 -19.36 12.86 -9.16
N ASN A 172 -18.89 11.62 -9.27
CA ASN A 172 -19.72 10.43 -9.16
C ASN A 172 -19.02 9.38 -8.29
N GLU A 173 -19.77 8.78 -7.36
CA GLU A 173 -19.29 7.71 -6.48
C GLU A 173 -18.62 6.55 -7.23
N PHE A 174 -19.16 6.13 -8.37
CA PHE A 174 -18.57 5.08 -9.19
C PHE A 174 -17.15 5.41 -9.64
N LYS A 175 -16.87 6.68 -9.94
CA LYS A 175 -15.53 7.12 -10.37
C LYS A 175 -14.54 7.10 -9.21
N TYR A 176 -14.98 7.49 -8.01
CA TYR A 176 -14.13 7.42 -6.82
C TYR A 176 -13.80 5.98 -6.47
N LEU A 177 -14.82 5.11 -6.47
CA LEU A 177 -14.68 3.67 -6.28
C LEU A 177 -13.69 3.10 -7.30
N LEU A 178 -13.86 3.40 -8.58
CA LEU A 178 -12.98 2.93 -9.65
C LEU A 178 -11.52 3.31 -9.39
N ILE A 179 -11.23 4.57 -9.01
CA ILE A 179 -9.86 5.01 -8.71
C ILE A 179 -9.27 4.23 -7.52
N THR A 180 -10.03 4.08 -6.43
CA THR A 180 -9.59 3.31 -5.26
C THR A 180 -9.33 1.83 -5.61
N LEU A 181 -10.21 1.19 -6.39
CA LEU A 181 -10.04 -0.20 -6.80
C LEU A 181 -8.93 -0.37 -7.84
N SER A 182 -8.69 0.61 -8.71
CA SER A 182 -7.54 0.60 -9.62
C SER A 182 -6.22 0.60 -8.87
N TYR A 183 -6.12 1.31 -7.74
CA TYR A 183 -4.95 1.21 -6.86
C TYR A 183 -4.77 -0.20 -6.30
N LEU A 184 -5.85 -0.79 -5.73
CA LEU A 184 -5.79 -2.13 -5.14
C LEU A 184 -5.38 -3.18 -6.18
N ILE A 185 -5.99 -3.15 -7.36
CA ILE A 185 -5.69 -4.06 -8.46
C ILE A 185 -4.26 -3.83 -8.97
N GLY A 186 -3.91 -2.59 -9.30
CA GLY A 186 -2.61 -2.26 -9.88
C GLY A 186 -1.44 -2.62 -8.98
N TYR A 187 -1.52 -2.26 -7.69
CA TYR A 187 -0.49 -2.62 -6.72
C TYR A 187 -0.43 -4.12 -6.46
N SER A 188 -1.58 -4.81 -6.43
CA SER A 188 -1.62 -6.28 -6.25
C SER A 188 -0.98 -7.00 -7.44
N ILE A 189 -1.24 -6.56 -8.67
CA ILE A 189 -0.59 -7.12 -9.87
C ILE A 189 0.93 -6.91 -9.79
N LEU A 190 1.37 -5.68 -9.50
CA LEU A 190 2.79 -5.37 -9.31
C LEU A 190 3.43 -6.28 -8.25
N ARG A 191 2.77 -6.41 -7.10
CA ARG A 191 3.24 -7.25 -5.99
C ARG A 191 3.33 -8.71 -6.42
N PHE A 192 2.28 -9.25 -7.04
CA PHE A 192 2.24 -10.62 -7.54
C PHE A 192 3.41 -10.93 -8.48
N SER A 193 3.69 -10.04 -9.44
CA SER A 193 4.77 -10.20 -10.40
C SER A 193 6.16 -10.16 -9.75
N LEU A 194 6.37 -9.28 -8.76
CA LEU A 194 7.67 -9.15 -8.09
C LEU A 194 8.01 -10.32 -7.18
N GLU A 195 7.02 -11.03 -6.66
CA GLU A 195 7.22 -12.18 -5.78
C GLU A 195 7.93 -13.37 -6.46
N PHE A 196 7.91 -13.45 -7.80
CA PHE A 196 8.69 -14.43 -8.55
C PHE A 196 10.20 -14.16 -8.51
N ILE A 197 10.59 -12.92 -8.24
CA ILE A 197 11.99 -12.48 -8.26
C ILE A 197 12.53 -12.29 -6.84
N ARG A 198 11.67 -12.04 -5.84
CA ARG A 198 12.10 -11.73 -4.47
C ARG A 198 12.63 -12.95 -3.72
N LEU A 199 13.55 -12.71 -2.79
CA LEU A 199 14.21 -13.76 -1.98
C LEU A 199 13.78 -13.83 -0.51
N ASP A 200 12.88 -12.98 -0.04
CA ASP A 200 12.47 -12.95 1.37
C ASP A 200 11.79 -14.25 1.84
N PRO A 201 12.05 -14.71 3.08
CA PRO A 201 11.44 -15.94 3.57
C PRO A 201 9.94 -15.73 3.75
N THR A 202 9.14 -16.45 2.96
CA THR A 202 7.67 -16.40 3.02
C THR A 202 7.09 -17.79 2.82
N PRO A 203 5.98 -18.16 3.50
CA PRO A 203 5.34 -19.45 3.31
C PRO A 203 4.95 -19.70 1.85
N LEU A 204 5.25 -20.91 1.38
CA LEU A 204 4.77 -21.45 0.10
C LEU A 204 3.52 -22.29 0.35
N VAL A 205 2.46 -21.99 -0.40
CA VAL A 205 1.18 -22.71 -0.33
C VAL A 205 0.78 -23.05 -1.76
N ALA A 206 0.64 -24.34 -2.06
CA ALA A 206 0.26 -24.83 -3.40
C ALA A 206 1.09 -24.21 -4.56
N GLY A 207 2.41 -24.11 -4.37
CA GLY A 207 3.34 -23.60 -5.39
C GLY A 207 3.43 -22.08 -5.53
N LEU A 208 2.60 -21.31 -4.80
CA LEU A 208 2.66 -19.85 -4.75
C LEU A 208 3.04 -19.36 -3.36
N ARG A 209 3.73 -18.22 -3.31
CA ARG A 209 4.09 -17.55 -2.05
C ARG A 209 2.87 -16.88 -1.44
N TRP A 210 2.83 -16.78 -0.11
CA TRP A 210 1.72 -16.15 0.60
C TRP A 210 1.34 -14.75 0.07
N PRO A 211 2.29 -13.83 -0.25
CA PRO A 211 1.93 -12.53 -0.80
C PRO A 211 1.30 -12.61 -2.21
N GLN A 212 1.59 -13.66 -2.98
CA GLN A 212 0.93 -13.91 -4.28
C GLN A 212 -0.53 -14.30 -4.09
N TRP A 213 -0.83 -15.18 -3.13
CA TRP A 213 -2.21 -15.52 -2.77
C TRP A 213 -3.01 -14.30 -2.33
N MET A 214 -2.44 -13.46 -1.46
CA MET A 214 -3.09 -12.21 -1.04
C MET A 214 -3.32 -11.26 -2.21
N SER A 215 -2.34 -11.13 -3.11
CA SER A 215 -2.46 -10.30 -4.30
C SER A 215 -3.56 -10.79 -5.26
N LEU A 216 -3.68 -12.11 -5.46
CA LEU A 216 -4.77 -12.71 -6.23
C LEU A 216 -6.13 -12.43 -5.60
N LEU A 217 -6.25 -12.68 -4.29
CA LEU A 217 -7.50 -12.46 -3.55
C LEU A 217 -7.94 -10.99 -3.65
N ILE A 218 -7.03 -10.04 -3.40
CA ILE A 218 -7.35 -8.60 -3.47
C ILE A 218 -7.74 -8.20 -4.90
N THR A 219 -7.02 -8.72 -5.91
CA THR A 219 -7.31 -8.42 -7.32
C THR A 219 -8.71 -8.92 -7.71
N VAL A 220 -9.02 -10.18 -7.42
CA VAL A 220 -10.33 -10.79 -7.73
C VAL A 220 -11.44 -10.09 -6.96
N ALA A 221 -11.29 -9.88 -5.65
CA ALA A 221 -12.30 -9.22 -4.83
C ALA A 221 -12.58 -7.78 -5.32
N SER A 222 -11.54 -7.02 -5.66
CA SER A 222 -11.67 -5.66 -6.18
C SER A 222 -12.37 -5.64 -7.55
N PHE A 223 -12.02 -6.57 -8.45
CA PHE A 223 -12.64 -6.66 -9.76
C PHE A 223 -14.11 -7.07 -9.68
N VAL A 224 -14.42 -8.11 -8.89
CA VAL A 224 -15.81 -8.57 -8.67
C VAL A 224 -16.65 -7.44 -8.07
N TYR A 225 -16.12 -6.73 -7.07
CA TYR A 225 -16.83 -5.63 -6.44
C TYR A 225 -17.09 -4.46 -7.42
N LEU A 226 -16.11 -4.13 -8.27
CA LEU A 226 -16.28 -3.11 -9.31
C LEU A 226 -17.41 -3.47 -10.29
N VAL A 227 -17.42 -4.72 -10.79
CA VAL A 227 -18.44 -5.21 -11.72
C VAL A 227 -19.81 -5.22 -11.05
N TYR A 228 -19.90 -5.78 -9.83
CA TYR A 228 -21.14 -5.81 -9.05
C TYR A 228 -21.73 -4.40 -8.83
N TYR A 229 -20.90 -3.44 -8.43
CA TYR A 229 -21.34 -2.07 -8.19
C TYR A 229 -21.85 -1.42 -9.49
N LYS A 230 -21.17 -1.64 -10.62
CA LYS A 230 -21.61 -1.15 -11.94
C LYS A 230 -22.97 -1.72 -12.34
N LEU A 231 -23.22 -3.00 -12.08
CA LEU A 231 -24.51 -3.65 -12.37
C LEU A 231 -25.65 -3.04 -11.55
N ILE A 232 -25.42 -2.71 -10.28
CA ILE A 232 -26.42 -2.06 -9.42
C ILE A 232 -26.75 -0.65 -9.92
N GLN A 233 -25.74 0.13 -10.27
CA GLN A 233 -25.93 1.49 -10.81
C GLN A 233 -26.78 1.44 -12.09
N ASN A 234 -26.46 0.55 -13.02
CA ASN A 234 -27.21 0.38 -14.26
C ASN A 234 -28.69 -0.01 -14.03
N LYS A 235 -28.98 -0.83 -13.02
CA LYS A 235 -30.37 -1.18 -12.66
C LYS A 235 -31.14 0.04 -12.16
N LYS A 236 -30.53 0.87 -11.30
CA LYS A 236 -31.15 2.10 -10.79
C LYS A 236 -31.44 3.12 -11.89
N THR A 237 -30.56 3.23 -12.89
CA THR A 237 -30.77 4.15 -14.04
C THR A 237 -31.88 3.67 -14.98
N LYS A 238 -32.14 2.36 -15.06
CA LYS A 238 -33.22 1.80 -15.89
C LYS A 238 -34.61 1.82 -15.22
N SER A 239 -34.67 2.05 -13.92
CA SER A 239 -35.92 2.09 -13.14
C SER A 239 -36.47 3.51 -12.91
N ILE A 240 -35.84 4.51 -13.55
CA ILE A 240 -36.22 5.94 -13.55
C ILE A 240 -36.56 6.29 -15.00
#